data_AF-U5N8Q2-F1
#
_entry.id   AF-U5N8Q2-F1
#
_cell.length_a   1.000
_cell.length_b   1.000
_cell.length_c   1.000
_cell.angle_alpha   90.00
_cell.angle_beta   90.00
_cell.angle_gamma   90.00
#
_symmetry.space_group_name_H-M   'P 1'
#
loop_
_entity.id
_entity.type
_entity.pdbx_description
1 polymer ?
#
loop_
_entity_poly.entity_id
_entity_poly.type
_entity_poly.pdbx_seq_one_letter_code
_entity_poly.pdbx_strand_id
1 'polypeptide(L)'
;MEHLELSAQAQAKGEPPVALAKVSQSSSSSMPTPMPAPEPSGSPSCASCAWWNTLWKSLRGFFLIELFQGLILTGKYVFRRKITLEYPEEKTPQSPRFRGLHALRRYPNGEERCIACKLCEAVCPAMAIRIESEEREDGTRRTTRYEIDLSKCIFCGLCEESCPVDSIVETPFFEYTAERRDQLVFTKDMLLAIGDKYERDIAARKAADAKYR
;
A
#
# COMPACT_ATOMS: atom_id res chain seq x y z
N MET A 1 21.83 -21.85 -7.55
CA MET A 1 21.95 -21.34 -6.17
C MET A 1 22.77 -20.05 -6.09
N GLU A 2 23.73 -19.80 -6.99
CA GLU A 2 24.49 -18.52 -7.02
C GLU A 2 23.69 -17.29 -7.49
N HIS A 3 22.66 -17.46 -8.34
CA HIS A 3 21.86 -16.33 -8.83
C HIS A 3 20.88 -15.73 -7.79
N LEU A 4 20.58 -16.45 -6.71
CA LEU A 4 19.74 -15.96 -5.60
C LEU A 4 20.53 -15.15 -4.57
N GLU A 5 21.84 -15.34 -4.48
CA GLU A 5 22.70 -14.57 -3.58
C GLU A 5 23.05 -13.19 -4.19
N LEU A 6 23.13 -13.09 -5.52
CA LEU A 6 23.43 -11.82 -6.20
C LEU A 6 22.28 -10.80 -6.14
N SER A 7 21.02 -11.26 -6.17
CA SER A 7 19.84 -10.39 -6.03
C SER A 7 19.60 -9.97 -4.57
N ALA A 8 20.04 -10.78 -3.60
CA ALA A 8 19.98 -10.46 -2.18
C ALA A 8 21.02 -9.40 -1.76
N GLN A 9 22.20 -9.39 -2.39
CA GLN A 9 23.28 -8.44 -2.06
C GLN A 9 23.07 -7.02 -2.60
N ALA A 10 22.23 -6.84 -3.64
CA ALA A 10 21.92 -5.51 -4.18
C ALA A 10 21.07 -4.65 -3.22
N GLN A 11 20.34 -5.26 -2.28
CA GLN A 11 19.47 -4.55 -1.34
C GLN A 11 20.19 -4.09 -0.06
N ALA A 12 21.48 -4.43 0.13
CA ALA A 12 22.21 -4.23 1.37
C ALA A 12 22.98 -2.89 1.48
N LYS A 13 22.96 -2.02 0.45
CA LYS A 13 23.74 -0.75 0.43
C LYS A 13 22.93 0.54 0.40
N GLY A 14 21.61 0.48 0.60
CA GLY A 14 20.77 1.67 0.66
C GLY A 14 20.41 2.05 2.10
N GLU A 15 21.34 2.62 2.86
CA GLU A 15 21.00 3.39 4.05
C GLU A 15 20.08 4.56 3.61
N PRO A 16 18.86 4.72 4.16
CA PRO A 16 18.01 5.83 3.74
C PRO A 16 18.54 7.12 4.37
N PRO A 17 18.87 8.17 3.60
CA PRO A 17 19.01 9.49 4.19
C PRO A 17 17.63 9.89 4.73
N VAL A 18 17.55 10.00 6.06
CA VAL A 18 16.45 10.61 6.78
C VAL A 18 16.43 12.10 6.43
N ALA A 19 15.94 12.42 5.24
CA ALA A 19 15.44 13.74 4.91
C ALA A 19 13.95 13.71 5.24
N LEU A 20 13.64 14.19 6.45
CA LEU A 20 12.30 14.56 6.88
C LEU A 20 11.75 15.64 5.91
N ALA A 21 11.26 15.21 4.75
CA ALA A 21 10.32 15.98 3.98
C ALA A 21 9.07 16.05 4.85
N LYS A 22 8.86 17.23 5.45
CA LYS A 22 7.60 17.60 6.08
C LYS A 22 6.48 17.10 5.18
N VAL A 23 5.80 16.05 5.63
CA VAL A 23 4.46 15.71 5.17
C VAL A 23 3.61 16.87 5.64
N SER A 24 3.64 17.97 4.88
CA SER A 24 2.55 18.91 4.87
C SER A 24 1.38 18.05 4.44
N GLN A 25 0.54 17.74 5.42
CA GLN A 25 -0.80 17.22 5.19
C GLN A 25 -1.41 18.16 4.15
N SER A 26 -1.34 17.78 2.88
CA SER A 26 -2.24 18.28 1.87
C SER A 26 -3.55 17.63 2.27
N SER A 27 -4.19 18.25 3.26
CA SER A 27 -5.63 18.24 3.46
C SER A 27 -6.24 18.05 2.09
N SER A 28 -6.83 16.87 1.90
CA SER A 28 -7.67 16.48 0.77
C SER A 28 -8.02 17.70 -0.08
N SER A 29 -7.17 18.02 -1.06
CA SER A 29 -7.60 18.90 -2.12
C SER A 29 -8.59 18.05 -2.86
N SER A 30 -9.85 18.16 -2.43
CA SER A 30 -11.01 17.82 -3.23
C SER A 30 -10.62 18.18 -4.65
N MET A 31 -10.58 17.18 -5.52
CA MET A 31 -10.54 17.47 -6.94
C MET A 31 -11.60 18.54 -7.14
N PRO A 32 -11.29 19.71 -7.72
CA PRO A 32 -12.33 20.65 -8.05
C PRO A 32 -13.29 19.88 -8.94
N THR A 33 -14.47 19.57 -8.41
CA THR A 33 -15.57 19.09 -9.23
C THR A 33 -15.69 20.12 -10.34
N PRO A 34 -15.82 19.70 -11.61
CA PRO A 34 -16.04 20.66 -12.68
C PRO A 34 -17.24 21.49 -12.26
N MET A 35 -17.02 22.80 -12.04
CA MET A 35 -18.09 23.72 -11.69
C MET A 35 -19.19 23.53 -12.73
N PRO A 36 -20.45 23.33 -12.33
CA PRO A 36 -21.53 23.37 -13.30
C PRO A 36 -21.43 24.72 -14.02
N ALA A 37 -21.39 24.66 -15.35
CA ALA A 37 -21.36 25.86 -16.17
C ALA A 37 -22.52 26.78 -15.72
N PRO A 38 -22.30 28.09 -15.55
CA PRO A 38 -23.38 28.99 -15.16
C PRO A 38 -24.53 28.85 -16.15
N GLU A 39 -25.70 28.46 -15.64
CA GLU A 39 -26.93 28.47 -16.41
C GLU A 39 -27.16 29.90 -16.92
N PRO A 40 -27.46 30.11 -18.21
CA PRO A 40 -27.77 31.43 -18.73
C PRO A 40 -29.14 31.87 -18.19
N SER A 41 -29.17 32.39 -16.96
CA SER A 41 -30.32 33.10 -16.40
C SER A 41 -30.42 34.47 -17.07
N GLY A 42 -31.30 34.60 -18.06
CA GLY A 42 -31.63 35.88 -18.68
C GLY A 42 -32.02 35.71 -20.13
N SER A 43 -33.32 35.55 -20.38
CA SER A 43 -33.92 35.70 -21.70
C SER A 43 -33.67 37.12 -22.24
N PRO A 44 -33.00 37.31 -23.40
CA PRO A 44 -33.06 38.58 -24.09
C PRO A 44 -34.34 38.56 -24.94
N SER A 45 -35.36 39.29 -24.48
CA SER A 45 -36.49 39.71 -25.31
C SER A 45 -36.00 40.69 -26.39
N CYS A 46 -35.27 40.19 -27.39
CA CYS A 46 -34.93 40.95 -28.58
C CYS A 46 -34.67 40.02 -29.76
N ALA A 47 -35.52 40.05 -30.78
CA ALA A 47 -35.37 39.24 -31.99
C ALA A 47 -34.03 39.53 -32.74
N SER A 48 -33.41 40.70 -32.51
CA SER A 48 -32.08 41.03 -33.03
C SER A 48 -30.93 40.33 -32.28
N CYS A 49 -31.09 40.03 -30.98
CA CYS A 49 -30.11 39.28 -30.19
C CYS A 49 -30.12 37.78 -30.48
N ALA A 50 -31.25 37.22 -30.95
CA ALA A 50 -31.34 35.80 -31.33
C ALA A 50 -30.47 35.49 -32.56
N TRP A 51 -30.44 36.39 -33.55
CA TRP A 51 -29.57 36.28 -34.72
C TRP A 51 -28.10 36.52 -34.36
N TRP A 52 -27.80 37.50 -33.49
CA TRP A 52 -26.44 37.74 -33.00
C TRP A 52 -25.88 36.54 -32.22
N ASN A 53 -26.65 35.95 -31.31
CA ASN A 53 -26.22 34.79 -30.53
C ASN A 53 -26.09 33.51 -31.38
N THR A 54 -26.92 33.33 -32.41
CA THR A 54 -26.84 32.17 -33.32
C THR A 54 -25.65 32.31 -34.29
N LEU A 55 -25.38 33.54 -34.75
CA LEU A 55 -24.21 33.89 -35.54
C LEU A 55 -22.92 33.69 -34.73
N TRP A 56 -22.90 34.16 -33.48
CA TRP A 56 -21.74 34.01 -32.58
C TRP A 56 -21.50 32.55 -32.17
N LYS A 57 -22.57 31.75 -31.95
CA LYS A 57 -22.47 30.30 -31.75
C LYS A 57 -21.95 29.57 -32.98
N SER A 58 -22.41 29.95 -34.18
CA SER A 58 -21.92 29.38 -35.44
C SER A 58 -20.46 29.75 -35.73
N LEU A 59 -20.06 30.99 -35.42
CA LEU A 59 -18.66 31.43 -35.49
C LEU A 59 -17.77 30.70 -34.46
N ARG A 60 -18.24 30.51 -33.21
CA ARG A 60 -17.51 29.77 -32.17
C ARG A 60 -17.34 28.29 -32.53
N GLY A 61 -18.34 27.68 -33.17
CA GLY A 61 -18.29 26.34 -33.73
C GLY A 61 -17.38 26.23 -34.95
N PHE A 62 -17.46 27.18 -35.90
CA PHE A 62 -16.62 27.22 -37.11
C PHE A 62 -15.14 27.48 -36.79
N PHE A 63 -14.84 28.31 -35.79
CA PHE A 63 -13.47 28.59 -35.33
C PHE A 63 -12.95 27.62 -34.25
N LEU A 64 -13.72 26.58 -33.90
CA LEU A 64 -13.32 25.55 -32.92
C LEU A 64 -12.70 26.13 -31.63
N ILE A 65 -13.25 27.23 -31.12
CA ILE A 65 -12.65 27.97 -30.00
C ILE A 65 -12.61 27.10 -28.73
N GLU A 66 -13.58 26.20 -28.56
CA GLU A 66 -13.59 25.19 -27.48
C GLU A 66 -12.41 24.21 -27.58
N LEU A 67 -12.02 23.81 -28.80
CA LEU A 67 -10.88 22.92 -29.02
C LEU A 67 -9.58 23.63 -28.64
N PHE A 68 -9.44 24.90 -29.02
CA PHE A 68 -8.28 25.72 -28.64
C PHE A 68 -8.19 25.94 -27.13
N GLN A 69 -9.33 26.17 -26.47
CA GLN A 69 -9.36 26.30 -25.02
C GLN A 69 -8.90 24.99 -24.32
N GLY A 70 -9.30 23.84 -24.86
CA GLY A 70 -8.79 22.54 -24.44
C GLY A 70 -7.28 22.38 -24.68
N LEU A 71 -6.78 22.79 -25.85
CA LEU A 71 -5.36 22.71 -26.21
C LEU A 71 -4.48 23.63 -25.35
N ILE A 72 -4.98 24.80 -24.95
CA ILE A 72 -4.27 25.70 -24.03
C ILE A 72 -4.18 25.06 -22.64
N LEU A 73 -5.25 24.39 -22.19
CA LEU A 73 -5.23 23.67 -20.91
C LEU A 73 -4.21 22.53 -20.93
N THR A 74 -4.22 21.68 -21.97
CA THR A 74 -3.24 20.60 -22.12
C THR A 74 -1.82 21.15 -22.27
N GLY A 75 -1.63 22.24 -23.03
CA GLY A 75 -0.37 22.96 -23.14
C GLY A 75 0.17 23.41 -21.79
N LYS A 76 -0.68 23.91 -20.88
CA LYS A 76 -0.26 24.26 -19.51
C LYS A 76 0.26 23.05 -18.73
N TYR A 77 -0.31 21.86 -18.91
CA TYR A 77 0.17 20.64 -18.23
C TYR A 77 1.50 20.13 -18.80
N VAL A 78 1.79 20.33 -20.09
CA VAL A 78 3.08 19.96 -20.71
C VAL A 78 4.25 20.67 -20.02
N PHE A 79 4.07 21.94 -19.66
CA PHE A 79 5.09 22.75 -19.00
C PHE A 79 5.13 22.61 -17.46
N ARG A 80 4.19 21.87 -16.84
CA ARG A 80 4.27 21.59 -15.40
C ARG A 80 5.32 20.51 -15.10
N ARG A 81 5.90 20.59 -13.90
CA ARG A 81 6.78 19.54 -13.37
C ARG A 81 5.99 18.25 -13.20
N LYS A 82 6.61 17.13 -13.59
CA LYS A 82 6.04 15.79 -13.46
C LYS A 82 6.20 15.30 -12.01
N ILE A 83 5.16 14.67 -11.47
CA ILE A 83 5.12 14.10 -10.11
C ILE A 83 5.64 12.65 -10.07
N THR A 84 6.19 12.16 -11.18
CA THR A 84 6.68 10.79 -11.32
C THR A 84 7.90 10.56 -10.42
N LEU A 85 7.87 9.47 -9.66
CA LEU A 85 9.02 8.94 -8.94
C LEU A 85 9.76 7.93 -9.83
N GLU A 86 11.08 7.88 -9.71
CA GLU A 86 11.91 6.92 -10.43
C GLU A 86 11.96 5.59 -9.67
N TYR A 87 11.01 4.71 -9.96
CA TYR A 87 11.04 3.35 -9.43
C TYR A 87 12.04 2.52 -10.24
N PRO A 88 13.01 1.80 -9.63
CA PRO A 88 13.04 1.31 -8.25
C PRO A 88 13.92 2.08 -7.24
N GLU A 89 14.60 3.14 -7.67
CA GLU A 89 15.57 3.88 -6.83
C GLU A 89 14.88 4.72 -5.75
N GLU A 90 13.79 5.39 -6.11
CA GLU A 90 12.96 6.18 -5.20
C GLU A 90 11.62 5.50 -4.94
N LYS A 91 11.29 5.29 -3.66
CA LYS A 91 10.02 4.69 -3.23
C LYS A 91 9.14 5.72 -2.51
N THR A 92 7.83 5.50 -2.56
CA THR A 92 6.87 6.34 -1.83
C THR A 92 7.07 6.19 -0.32
N PRO A 93 6.94 7.28 0.46
CA PRO A 93 7.00 7.19 1.91
C PRO A 93 5.81 6.37 2.41
N GLN A 94 6.11 5.34 3.21
CA GLN A 94 5.08 4.49 3.80
C GLN A 94 4.74 4.94 5.22
N SER A 95 3.47 4.76 5.62
CA SER A 95 3.08 4.94 7.01
C SER A 95 3.60 3.78 7.88
N PRO A 96 3.78 3.98 9.20
CA PRO A 96 4.15 2.89 10.11
C PRO A 96 3.14 1.73 10.15
N ARG A 97 1.87 2.00 9.79
CA ARG A 97 0.74 1.05 9.78
C ARG A 97 0.55 0.32 8.44
N PHE A 98 1.51 0.44 7.54
CA PHE A 98 1.41 -0.25 6.25
C PHE A 98 1.36 -1.77 6.47
N ARG A 99 0.44 -2.42 5.75
CA ARG A 99 0.18 -3.86 5.81
C ARG A 99 0.79 -4.54 4.59
N GLY A 100 1.80 -5.36 4.79
CA GLY A 100 2.53 -6.07 3.73
C GLY A 100 2.75 -7.55 4.06
N LEU A 101 3.93 -8.07 3.71
CA LEU A 101 4.28 -9.47 3.89
C LEU A 101 4.26 -9.86 5.36
N HIS A 102 3.78 -11.07 5.65
CA HIS A 102 3.66 -11.55 7.03
C HIS A 102 5.03 -11.99 7.55
N ALA A 103 5.27 -11.79 8.85
CA ALA A 103 6.46 -12.27 9.54
C ALA A 103 6.09 -12.84 10.91
N LEU A 104 6.83 -13.87 11.32
CA LEU A 104 6.77 -14.39 12.68
C LEU A 104 7.94 -13.86 13.48
N ARG A 105 7.67 -13.24 14.62
CA ARG A 105 8.68 -12.62 15.47
C ARG A 105 9.15 -13.56 16.57
N ARG A 106 10.37 -13.30 17.03
CA ARG A 106 10.96 -13.92 18.22
C ARG A 106 10.96 -12.96 19.40
N TYR A 107 11.01 -13.52 20.59
CA TYR A 107 11.33 -12.80 21.81
C TYR A 107 12.81 -12.40 21.80
N PRO A 108 13.23 -11.44 22.64
CA PRO A 108 14.64 -11.03 22.74
C PRO A 108 15.57 -12.16 23.22
N ASN A 109 15.03 -13.24 23.81
CA ASN A 109 15.76 -14.46 24.17
C ASN A 109 16.00 -15.40 22.96
N GLY A 110 15.48 -15.08 21.77
CA GLY A 110 15.58 -15.93 20.56
C GLY A 110 14.47 -16.98 20.42
N GLU A 111 13.59 -17.10 21.40
CA GLU A 111 12.48 -18.03 21.36
C GLU A 111 11.33 -17.50 20.48
N GLU A 112 10.60 -18.38 19.81
CA GLU A 112 9.44 -17.98 19.02
C GLU A 112 8.30 -17.43 19.91
N ARG A 113 7.67 -16.34 19.48
CA ARG A 113 6.54 -15.76 20.22
C ARG A 113 5.27 -16.57 20.13
N CYS A 114 5.11 -17.37 19.07
CA CYS A 114 3.87 -18.10 18.81
C CYS A 114 3.63 -19.20 19.85
N ILE A 115 2.49 -19.13 20.54
CA ILE A 115 2.03 -20.12 21.53
C ILE A 115 0.98 -21.10 20.97
N ALA A 116 0.84 -21.17 19.65
CA ALA A 116 -0.12 -22.04 18.96
C ALA A 116 -1.58 -21.90 19.44
N CYS A 117 -2.03 -20.69 19.77
CA CYS A 117 -3.39 -20.43 20.28
C CYS A 117 -4.50 -20.57 19.21
N LYS A 118 -4.14 -20.65 17.92
CA LYS A 118 -5.05 -20.77 16.76
C LYS A 118 -6.08 -19.63 16.57
N LEU A 119 -5.99 -18.54 17.33
CA LEU A 119 -6.86 -17.36 17.14
C LEU A 119 -6.71 -16.75 15.74
N CYS A 120 -5.47 -16.67 15.22
CA CYS A 120 -5.21 -16.12 13.88
C CYS A 120 -5.88 -16.94 12.76
N GLU A 121 -6.01 -18.27 12.93
CA GLU A 121 -6.73 -19.12 11.98
C GLU A 121 -8.24 -18.87 12.06
N ALA A 122 -8.79 -18.73 13.27
CA ALA A 122 -10.21 -18.48 13.49
C ALA A 122 -10.66 -17.10 12.98
N VAL A 123 -9.85 -16.06 13.13
CA VAL A 123 -10.21 -14.70 12.71
C VAL A 123 -10.03 -14.45 11.21
N CYS A 124 -9.28 -15.32 10.52
CA CYS A 124 -8.95 -15.10 9.11
C CYS A 124 -10.20 -15.19 8.22
N PRO A 125 -10.66 -14.10 7.59
CA PRO A 125 -11.89 -14.11 6.80
C PRO A 125 -11.78 -14.98 5.53
N ALA A 126 -10.55 -15.14 5.01
CA ALA A 126 -10.27 -15.93 3.82
C ALA A 126 -9.80 -17.37 4.14
N MET A 127 -9.73 -17.76 5.43
CA MET A 127 -9.22 -19.07 5.87
C MET A 127 -7.88 -19.45 5.22
N ALA A 128 -6.97 -18.48 5.14
CA ALA A 128 -5.67 -18.61 4.46
C ALA A 128 -4.57 -19.23 5.33
N ILE A 129 -4.77 -19.28 6.64
CA ILE A 129 -3.79 -19.75 7.63
C ILE A 129 -4.15 -21.16 8.06
N ARG A 130 -3.15 -22.05 8.16
CA ARG A 130 -3.30 -23.40 8.70
C ARG A 130 -2.30 -23.64 9.83
N ILE A 131 -2.80 -24.05 11.00
CA ILE A 131 -2.00 -24.18 12.22
C ILE A 131 -2.19 -25.57 12.86
N GLU A 132 -1.10 -26.31 12.96
CA GLU A 132 -1.01 -27.54 13.74
C GLU A 132 -0.09 -27.32 14.95
N SER A 133 -0.48 -27.89 16.09
CA SER A 133 0.14 -27.63 17.38
C SER A 133 0.49 -28.93 18.07
N GLU A 134 1.72 -29.05 18.56
CA GLU A 134 2.19 -30.18 19.35
C GLU A 134 2.89 -29.69 20.61
N GLU A 135 3.02 -30.57 21.59
CA GLU A 135 3.74 -30.32 22.82
C GLU A 135 5.22 -30.62 22.60
N ARG A 136 6.09 -29.64 22.88
CA ARG A 136 7.54 -29.81 22.81
C ARG A 136 8.02 -30.54 24.07
N GLU A 137 9.23 -31.10 24.01
CA GLU A 137 9.92 -31.73 25.14
C GLU A 137 9.96 -30.86 26.42
N ASP A 138 9.93 -29.54 26.27
CA ASP A 138 9.91 -28.57 27.37
C ASP A 138 8.53 -28.39 28.05
N GLY A 139 7.50 -29.15 27.63
CA GLY A 139 6.11 -29.00 28.08
C GLY A 139 5.39 -27.75 27.54
N THR A 140 6.05 -26.98 26.66
CA THR A 140 5.46 -25.81 26.01
C THR A 140 4.75 -26.20 24.72
N ARG A 141 3.56 -25.62 24.47
CA ARG A 141 2.80 -25.84 23.23
C ARG A 141 3.35 -24.96 22.12
N ARG A 142 3.79 -25.56 21.01
CA ARG A 142 4.38 -24.87 19.87
C ARG A 142 3.76 -25.33 18.56
N THR A 143 4.00 -24.57 17.49
CA THR A 143 3.47 -24.91 16.16
C THR A 143 4.42 -25.85 15.44
N THR A 144 3.94 -27.00 14.98
CA THR A 144 4.71 -27.84 14.05
C THR A 144 4.53 -27.36 12.63
N ARG A 145 3.28 -27.10 12.25
CA ARG A 145 2.92 -26.55 10.95
C ARG A 145 2.27 -25.19 11.12
N TYR A 146 2.84 -24.19 10.47
CA TYR A 146 2.26 -22.86 10.35
C TYR A 146 2.45 -22.42 8.91
N GLU A 147 1.37 -22.41 8.14
CA GLU A 147 1.41 -22.06 6.73
C GLU A 147 0.40 -20.96 6.42
N ILE A 148 0.82 -20.00 5.58
CA ILE A 148 -0.04 -18.94 5.06
C ILE A 148 -0.05 -19.00 3.54
N ASP A 149 -1.23 -19.19 2.97
CA ASP A 149 -1.45 -19.06 1.53
C ASP A 149 -1.61 -17.58 1.15
N LEU A 150 -0.56 -16.93 0.64
CA LEU A 150 -0.67 -15.52 0.21
C LEU A 150 -1.59 -15.35 -1.01
N SER A 151 -1.86 -16.43 -1.76
CA SER A 151 -2.86 -16.43 -2.83
C SER A 151 -4.30 -16.26 -2.33
N LYS A 152 -4.57 -16.58 -1.06
CA LYS A 152 -5.87 -16.44 -0.41
C LYS A 152 -5.93 -15.23 0.54
N CYS A 153 -4.79 -14.84 1.10
CA CYS A 153 -4.72 -13.74 2.04
C CYS A 153 -5.11 -12.40 1.39
N ILE A 154 -5.99 -11.65 2.07
CA ILE A 154 -6.46 -10.33 1.63
C ILE A 154 -5.76 -9.15 2.33
N PHE A 155 -4.70 -9.43 3.11
CA PHE A 155 -3.90 -8.42 3.82
C PHE A 155 -4.73 -7.46 4.70
N CYS A 156 -5.71 -8.03 5.40
CA CYS A 156 -6.60 -7.28 6.29
C CYS A 156 -5.96 -6.93 7.65
N GLY A 157 -4.90 -7.63 8.06
CA GLY A 157 -4.22 -7.42 9.34
C GLY A 157 -4.96 -7.84 10.61
N LEU A 158 -6.12 -8.51 10.49
CA LEU A 158 -6.84 -9.06 11.65
C LEU A 158 -6.00 -10.09 12.43
N CYS A 159 -5.09 -10.79 11.76
CA CYS A 159 -4.19 -11.76 12.39
C CYS A 159 -3.21 -11.09 13.36
N GLU A 160 -2.73 -9.89 13.05
CA GLU A 160 -1.82 -9.11 13.90
C GLU A 160 -2.55 -8.58 15.14
N GLU A 161 -3.77 -8.07 14.96
CA GLU A 161 -4.57 -7.50 16.05
C GLU A 161 -5.14 -8.58 16.98
N SER A 162 -5.42 -9.77 16.44
CA SER A 162 -5.96 -10.88 17.23
C SER A 162 -4.91 -11.68 17.98
N CYS A 163 -3.62 -11.43 17.73
CA CYS A 163 -2.55 -12.19 18.35
C CYS A 163 -2.31 -11.71 19.79
N PRO A 164 -2.54 -12.54 20.83
CA PRO A 164 -2.39 -12.10 22.22
C PRO A 164 -0.93 -11.84 22.62
N VAL A 165 0.02 -12.39 21.86
CA VAL A 165 1.47 -12.36 22.13
C VAL A 165 2.25 -11.63 21.04
N ASP A 166 1.55 -10.99 20.09
CA ASP A 166 2.15 -10.27 18.96
C ASP A 166 3.16 -11.12 18.17
N SER A 167 2.85 -12.41 17.94
CA SER A 167 3.74 -13.33 17.23
C SER A 167 3.77 -13.11 15.73
N ILE A 168 2.59 -12.92 15.10
CA ILE A 168 2.46 -12.61 13.69
C ILE A 168 2.26 -11.11 13.52
N VAL A 169 2.99 -10.55 12.56
CA VAL A 169 2.92 -9.13 12.21
C VAL A 169 2.97 -8.95 10.71
N GLU A 170 2.39 -7.86 10.22
CA GLU A 170 2.54 -7.44 8.84
C GLU A 170 3.73 -6.47 8.71
N THR A 171 4.62 -6.77 7.77
CA THR A 171 5.85 -5.99 7.52
C THR A 171 5.58 -4.88 6.50
N PRO A 172 6.47 -3.88 6.38
CA PRO A 172 6.41 -2.90 5.28
C PRO A 172 6.67 -3.44 3.88
N PHE A 173 7.08 -4.70 3.78
CA PHE A 173 7.58 -5.27 2.54
C PHE A 173 6.40 -5.73 1.66
N PHE A 174 6.30 -5.18 0.45
CA PHE A 174 5.24 -5.52 -0.51
C PHE A 174 5.77 -6.14 -1.81
N GLU A 175 7.09 -6.19 -1.99
CA GLU A 175 7.75 -6.63 -3.22
C GLU A 175 8.05 -8.14 -3.19
N TYR A 176 7.02 -8.96 -3.02
CA TYR A 176 7.11 -10.42 -3.06
C TYR A 176 6.40 -10.97 -4.30
N THR A 177 7.04 -10.85 -5.46
CA THR A 177 6.52 -11.47 -6.68
C THR A 177 7.07 -12.88 -6.80
N ALA A 178 6.18 -13.84 -7.06
CA ALA A 178 6.53 -15.22 -7.34
C ALA A 178 6.01 -15.61 -8.73
N GLU A 179 6.80 -16.38 -9.47
CA GLU A 179 6.44 -16.81 -10.82
C GLU A 179 5.43 -17.97 -10.80
N ARG A 180 5.49 -18.79 -9.75
CA ARG A 180 4.65 -19.97 -9.58
C ARG A 180 3.81 -19.86 -8.32
N ARG A 181 2.61 -20.45 -8.36
CA ARG A 181 1.64 -20.39 -7.26
C ARG A 181 2.11 -21.08 -5.97
N ASP A 182 2.88 -22.16 -6.11
CA ASP A 182 3.43 -22.91 -4.97
C ASP A 182 4.38 -22.06 -4.12
N GLN A 183 5.11 -21.12 -4.73
CA GLN A 183 6.00 -20.19 -4.02
C GLN A 183 5.24 -19.13 -3.19
N LEU A 184 3.92 -18.96 -3.41
CA LEU A 184 3.09 -18.06 -2.59
C LEU A 184 2.56 -18.72 -1.30
N VAL A 185 2.91 -19.99 -1.06
CA VAL A 185 2.60 -20.68 0.21
C VAL A 185 3.81 -20.52 1.13
N PHE A 186 3.65 -19.69 2.16
CA PHE A 186 4.73 -19.39 3.09
C PHE A 186 4.67 -20.35 4.27
N THR A 187 5.75 -21.11 4.45
CA THR A 187 5.92 -22.02 5.59
C THR A 187 6.43 -21.28 6.83
N LYS A 188 6.33 -21.93 7.99
CA LYS A 188 6.78 -21.41 9.28
C LYS A 188 8.21 -20.88 9.23
N ASP A 189 9.11 -21.65 8.63
CA ASP A 189 10.53 -21.32 8.57
C ASP A 189 10.78 -20.09 7.70
N MET A 190 10.06 -19.95 6.58
CA MET A 190 10.14 -18.77 5.73
C MET A 190 9.65 -17.52 6.48
N LEU A 191 8.55 -17.64 7.23
CA LEU A 191 8.00 -16.53 8.02
C LEU A 191 8.91 -16.11 9.18
N LEU A 192 9.58 -17.06 9.82
CA LEU A 192 10.58 -16.78 10.85
C LEU A 192 11.82 -16.12 10.26
N ALA A 193 12.31 -16.58 9.11
CA ALA A 193 13.45 -15.97 8.42
C ALA A 193 13.18 -14.50 8.03
N ILE A 194 11.96 -14.20 7.59
CA ILE A 194 11.52 -12.81 7.30
C ILE A 194 11.49 -11.99 8.60
N GLY A 195 10.95 -12.55 9.68
CA GLY A 195 10.94 -11.90 10.99
C GLY A 195 12.35 -11.56 11.48
N ASP A 196 13.26 -12.53 11.42
CA ASP A 196 14.65 -12.35 11.84
C ASP A 196 15.37 -11.29 10.99
N LYS A 197 15.07 -11.19 9.69
CA LYS A 197 15.63 -10.17 8.79
C LYS A 197 15.12 -8.76 9.10
N TYR A 198 13.82 -8.60 9.39
CA TYR A 198 13.16 -7.29 9.49
C TYR A 198 12.75 -6.90 10.93
N GLU A 199 13.20 -7.61 11.96
CA GLU A 199 12.79 -7.39 13.35
C GLU A 199 13.04 -5.95 13.83
N ARG A 200 14.14 -5.32 13.40
CA ARG A 200 14.48 -3.93 13.75
C ARG A 200 13.43 -2.94 13.23
N ASP A 201 13.05 -3.07 11.97
CA ASP A 201 12.08 -2.18 11.31
C ASP A 201 10.66 -2.40 11.87
N ILE A 202 10.30 -3.67 12.09
CA ILE A 202 9.03 -4.07 12.70
C ILE A 202 8.92 -3.49 14.11
N ALA A 203 9.95 -3.65 14.94
CA ALA A 203 9.95 -3.15 16.31
C ALA A 203 9.84 -1.62 16.36
N ALA A 204 10.57 -0.91 15.50
CA ALA A 204 10.50 0.55 15.41
C ALA A 204 9.10 1.05 14.98
N ARG A 205 8.49 0.40 13.99
CA ARG A 205 7.13 0.74 13.53
C ARG A 205 6.06 0.44 14.57
N LYS A 206 6.15 -0.70 15.26
CA LYS A 206 5.24 -1.02 16.37
C LYS A 206 5.39 -0.05 17.53
N ALA A 207 6.61 0.36 17.88
CA ALA A 207 6.83 1.38 18.91
C ALA A 207 6.17 2.72 18.53
N ALA A 208 6.19 3.10 17.25
CA ALA A 208 5.50 4.29 16.76
C ALA A 208 3.96 4.14 16.78
N ASP A 209 3.44 2.93 16.56
CA ASP A 209 1.99 2.64 16.54
C ASP A 209 1.39 2.35 17.93
N ALA A 210 2.21 2.02 18.93
CA ALA A 210 1.78 1.54 20.25
C ALA A 210 0.80 2.47 21.00
N LYS A 211 0.74 3.76 20.65
CA LYS A 211 -0.22 4.71 21.24
C LYS A 211 -1.68 4.48 20.79
N TYR A 212 -1.88 3.84 19.63
CA TYR A 212 -3.17 3.73 18.96
C TYR A 212 -3.75 2.31 18.98
N ARG A 213 -3.06 1.37 19.63
CA ARG A 213 -3.52 0.01 19.93
C ARG A 213 -3.75 -0.10 21.42
#